data_AF-A0A318AUY7-F1
#
_entry.id   AF-A0A318AUY7-F1
#
_cell.length_a   1.000
_cell.length_b   1.000
_cell.length_c   1.000
_cell.angle_alpha   90.00
_cell.angle_beta   90.00
_cell.angle_gamma   90.00
#
_symmetry.space_group_name_H-M   'P 1'
#
loop_
_entity.id
_entity.type
_entity.pdbx_description
1 polymer ?
#
loop_
_entity_poly.entity_id
_entity_poly.type
_entity_poly.pdbx_seq_one_letter_code
_entity_poly.pdbx_strand_id
1 'polypeptide(L)'
;MKALACAALIAGLSVGTPSLATEGARPVVENGVVAPVLQGVWRSRGYGWIVRFDAKGPSLYHVAGTDCWRDPRPEADPDGVLKLWRPAGKELVEIAGEADGTVYRFDRLKALPKTCSDQRPWTPQRTLAAVADAFAAYYPLSAERGVDWPARRREAFAALGPAPDEAAL
;
A
#
# COMPACT_ATOMS: atom_id res chain seq x y z
N MET A 1 -51.97 43.10 -29.71
CA MET A 1 -50.79 43.70 -29.05
C MET A 1 -50.07 42.59 -28.32
N LYS A 2 -48.75 42.51 -28.52
CA LYS A 2 -47.84 41.41 -28.15
C LYS A 2 -47.48 41.46 -26.65
N ALA A 3 -47.35 40.32 -26.00
CA ALA A 3 -46.51 40.12 -24.81
C ALA A 3 -46.08 38.63 -24.79
N LEU A 4 -44.98 38.28 -25.48
CA LEU A 4 -43.62 38.14 -24.94
C LEU A 4 -43.50 36.98 -23.93
N ALA A 5 -43.13 35.81 -24.49
CA ALA A 5 -42.67 34.65 -23.75
C ALA A 5 -41.24 34.90 -23.23
N CYS A 6 -41.04 34.77 -21.92
CA CYS A 6 -39.71 34.70 -21.32
C CYS A 6 -39.25 33.24 -21.32
N ALA A 7 -38.39 32.89 -22.28
CA ALA A 7 -37.61 31.67 -22.22
C ALA A 7 -36.43 31.89 -21.25
N ALA A 8 -36.47 31.25 -20.08
CA ALA A 8 -35.34 31.22 -19.16
C ALA A 8 -34.35 30.14 -19.62
N LEU A 9 -33.24 30.57 -20.22
CA LEU A 9 -32.05 29.75 -20.45
C LEU A 9 -31.38 29.47 -19.10
N ILE A 10 -31.60 28.28 -18.55
CA ILE A 10 -30.81 27.75 -17.44
C ILE A 10 -29.50 27.26 -18.04
N ALA A 11 -28.48 28.12 -18.05
CA ALA A 11 -27.11 27.71 -18.33
C ALA A 11 -26.65 26.81 -17.19
N GLY A 12 -26.64 25.50 -17.44
CA GLY A 12 -26.05 24.52 -16.55
C GLY A 12 -24.55 24.79 -16.44
N LEU A 13 -24.13 25.50 -15.40
CA LEU A 13 -22.75 25.51 -14.95
C LEU A 13 -22.46 24.11 -14.42
N SER A 14 -21.95 23.25 -15.30
CA SER A 14 -21.20 22.06 -14.91
C SER A 14 -19.98 22.55 -14.13
N VAL A 15 -20.15 22.78 -12.84
CA VAL A 15 -19.02 22.91 -11.92
C VAL A 15 -18.42 21.51 -11.87
N GLY A 16 -17.50 21.23 -12.79
CA GLY A 16 -16.59 20.11 -12.64
C GLY A 16 -15.94 20.31 -11.28
N THR A 17 -16.22 19.43 -10.34
CA THR A 17 -15.46 19.36 -9.10
C THR A 17 -13.99 19.40 -9.49
N PRO A 18 -13.21 20.40 -9.04
CA PRO A 18 -11.79 20.40 -9.31
C PRO A 18 -11.25 19.07 -8.79
N SER A 19 -10.80 18.24 -9.72
CA SER A 19 -10.06 17.05 -9.36
C SER A 19 -8.88 17.55 -8.54
N LEU A 20 -8.71 17.10 -7.30
CA LEU A 20 -7.47 17.27 -6.53
C LEU A 20 -6.29 16.51 -7.17
N ALA A 21 -6.42 16.14 -8.45
CA ALA A 21 -5.38 15.54 -9.25
C ALA A 21 -4.27 16.57 -9.51
N THR A 22 -3.06 16.10 -9.24
CA THR A 22 -1.82 16.49 -9.92
C THR A 22 -1.09 17.80 -9.62
N GLU A 23 -1.52 18.70 -8.75
CA GLU A 23 -0.60 19.78 -8.35
C GLU A 23 0.55 19.23 -7.47
N GLY A 24 1.76 19.19 -8.04
CA GLY A 24 2.99 18.95 -7.29
C GLY A 24 3.51 17.51 -7.22
N ALA A 25 2.91 16.56 -7.94
CA ALA A 25 3.46 15.20 -8.05
C ALA A 25 4.75 15.20 -8.92
N ARG A 26 5.78 14.49 -8.47
CA ARG A 26 7.10 14.40 -9.10
C ARG A 26 7.49 12.94 -9.30
N PRO A 27 8.33 12.61 -10.29
CA PRO A 27 8.87 11.25 -10.42
C PRO A 27 9.61 10.81 -9.15
N VAL A 28 9.43 9.56 -8.74
CA VAL A 28 10.22 8.93 -7.66
C VAL A 28 11.68 8.80 -8.07
N VAL A 29 11.92 8.41 -9.33
CA VAL A 29 13.24 8.33 -9.96
C VAL A 29 13.33 9.39 -11.05
N GLU A 30 14.34 10.24 -10.97
CA GLU A 30 14.66 11.27 -11.97
C GLU A 30 16.13 11.09 -12.39
N ASN A 31 16.39 11.01 -13.70
CA ASN A 31 17.73 10.76 -14.25
C ASN A 31 18.43 9.52 -13.64
N GLY A 32 17.66 8.47 -13.35
CA GLY A 32 18.18 7.21 -12.78
C GLY A 32 18.50 7.27 -11.28
N VAL A 33 18.13 8.35 -10.58
CA VAL A 33 18.38 8.51 -9.14
C VAL A 33 17.07 8.75 -8.41
N VAL A 34 16.89 8.11 -7.24
CA VAL A 34 15.74 8.38 -6.38
C VAL A 34 15.83 9.77 -5.76
N ALA A 35 14.71 10.52 -5.79
CA ALA A 35 14.60 11.85 -5.19
C ALA A 35 15.16 11.85 -3.74
N PRO A 36 16.10 12.76 -3.38
CA PRO A 36 16.79 12.71 -2.10
C PRO A 36 15.89 12.68 -0.86
N VAL A 37 14.75 13.38 -0.93
CA VAL A 37 13.74 13.40 0.14
C VAL A 37 13.08 12.04 0.39
N LEU A 38 12.99 11.19 -0.64
CA LEU A 38 12.46 9.84 -0.51
C LEU A 38 13.50 8.86 0.02
N GLN A 39 14.79 9.17 -0.01
CA GLN A 39 15.81 8.24 0.48
C GLN A 39 15.55 7.86 1.95
N GLY A 40 15.65 6.58 2.26
CA GLY A 40 15.31 6.02 3.56
C GLY A 40 14.22 4.96 3.50
N VAL A 41 13.56 4.73 4.64
CA VAL A 41 12.59 3.63 4.82
C VAL A 41 11.22 4.20 5.12
N TRP A 42 10.21 3.66 4.45
CA TRP A 42 8.85 4.19 4.47
C TRP A 42 7.83 3.06 4.61
N ARG A 43 6.87 3.21 5.51
CA ARG A 43 5.81 2.23 5.76
C ARG A 43 4.48 2.73 5.21
N SER A 44 3.87 1.94 4.35
CA SER A 44 2.52 2.22 3.86
C SER A 44 1.48 2.16 4.99
N ARG A 45 0.47 3.02 4.91
CA ARG A 45 -0.71 2.96 5.78
C ARG A 45 -1.75 2.04 5.15
N GLY A 46 -2.02 0.90 5.78
CA GLY A 46 -3.14 0.02 5.43
C GLY A 46 -2.89 -0.99 4.31
N TYR A 47 -1.65 -1.10 3.79
CA TYR A 47 -1.35 -1.99 2.65
C TYR A 47 -0.27 -3.04 2.94
N GLY A 48 0.33 -3.04 4.14
CA GLY A 48 1.33 -4.03 4.50
C GLY A 48 2.65 -3.92 3.73
N TRP A 49 2.97 -2.75 3.19
CA TRP A 49 4.26 -2.52 2.53
C TRP A 49 5.22 -1.70 3.39
N ILE A 50 6.50 -2.06 3.30
CA ILE A 50 7.62 -1.18 3.60
C ILE A 50 8.43 -1.03 2.32
N VAL A 51 8.81 0.21 1.99
CA VAL A 51 9.71 0.50 0.87
C VAL A 51 10.97 1.13 1.41
N ARG A 52 12.12 0.56 1.04
CA ARG A 52 13.41 1.22 1.21
C ARG A 52 13.81 1.85 -0.11
N PHE A 53 13.90 3.17 -0.14
CA PHE A 53 14.45 3.92 -1.26
C PHE A 53 15.94 4.17 -1.00
N ASP A 54 16.80 3.57 -1.81
CA ASP A 54 18.21 3.94 -1.88
C ASP A 54 18.48 4.73 -3.17
N ALA A 55 19.73 5.11 -3.42
CA ALA A 55 20.09 5.88 -4.61
C ALA A 55 19.78 5.15 -5.93
N LYS A 56 19.76 3.81 -5.92
CA LYS A 56 19.57 2.96 -7.11
C LYS A 56 18.11 2.64 -7.39
N GLY A 57 17.25 2.70 -6.38
CA GLY A 57 15.81 2.47 -6.55
C GLY A 57 15.08 2.01 -5.29
N PRO A 58 13.78 1.72 -5.41
CA PRO A 58 13.02 1.09 -4.35
C PRO A 58 13.40 -0.37 -4.15
N SER A 59 13.33 -0.82 -2.90
CA SER A 59 13.23 -2.23 -2.51
C SER A 59 11.95 -2.40 -1.73
N LEU A 60 11.02 -3.20 -2.28
CA LEU A 60 9.73 -3.49 -1.69
C LEU A 60 9.83 -4.65 -0.69
N TYR A 61 9.17 -4.48 0.45
CA TYR A 61 9.01 -5.47 1.51
C TYR A 61 7.53 -5.56 1.90
N HIS A 62 7.09 -6.77 2.22
CA HIS A 62 5.75 -7.06 2.72
C HIS A 62 5.80 -7.26 4.24
N VAL A 63 4.73 -6.88 4.92
CA VAL A 63 4.59 -6.90 6.38
C VAL A 63 3.23 -7.47 6.76
N ALA A 64 3.25 -8.55 7.52
CA ALA A 64 2.07 -9.16 8.12
C ALA A 64 2.37 -9.50 9.58
N GLY A 65 1.66 -8.85 10.51
CA GLY A 65 1.91 -9.01 11.94
C GLY A 65 3.36 -8.62 12.29
N THR A 66 4.11 -9.58 12.84
CA THR A 66 5.54 -9.42 13.15
C THR A 66 6.46 -9.95 12.04
N ASP A 67 5.91 -10.56 10.99
CA ASP A 67 6.68 -11.05 9.85
C ASP A 67 6.94 -9.93 8.84
N CYS A 68 8.09 -10.03 8.19
CA CYS A 68 8.46 -9.15 7.09
C CYS A 68 9.37 -9.91 6.13
N TRP A 69 9.21 -9.67 4.83
CA TRP A 69 10.04 -10.28 3.81
C TRP A 69 10.19 -9.35 2.62
N ARG A 70 11.31 -9.47 1.90
CA ARG A 70 11.50 -8.76 0.64
C ARG A 70 10.57 -9.35 -0.41
N ASP A 71 9.99 -8.50 -1.25
CA ASP A 71 9.26 -8.95 -2.43
C ASP A 71 10.18 -9.85 -3.28
N PRO A 72 9.76 -11.09 -3.63
CA PRO A 72 10.58 -12.02 -4.39
C PRO A 72 10.65 -11.68 -5.88
N ARG A 73 9.77 -10.79 -6.38
CA ARG A 73 9.77 -10.38 -7.78
C ARG A 73 11.05 -9.57 -8.09
N PRO A 74 11.64 -9.76 -9.28
CA PRO A 74 12.90 -9.10 -9.64
C PRO A 74 12.75 -7.59 -9.86
N GLU A 75 11.58 -7.12 -10.27
CA GLU A 75 11.29 -5.71 -10.52
C GLU A 75 11.29 -4.91 -9.20
N ALA A 76 11.79 -3.67 -9.26
CA ALA A 76 11.82 -2.78 -8.10
C ALA A 76 10.42 -2.24 -7.73
N ASP A 77 9.56 -2.08 -8.73
CA ASP A 77 8.16 -1.66 -8.62
C ASP A 77 7.27 -2.57 -9.50
N PRO A 78 7.04 -3.82 -9.07
CA PRO A 78 6.39 -4.83 -9.90
C PRO A 78 4.91 -4.51 -10.20
N ASP A 79 4.26 -3.71 -9.35
CA ASP A 79 2.86 -3.31 -9.51
C ASP A 79 2.72 -1.91 -10.13
N GLY A 80 3.84 -1.23 -10.43
CA GLY A 80 3.85 0.10 -11.03
C GLY A 80 3.26 1.20 -10.14
N VAL A 81 3.30 1.03 -8.81
CA VAL A 81 2.65 1.93 -7.83
C VAL A 81 3.62 2.94 -7.21
N LEU A 82 4.92 2.85 -7.51
CA LEU A 82 6.00 3.66 -6.93
C LEU A 82 6.60 4.63 -7.96
N LYS A 83 5.79 5.20 -8.85
CA LYS A 83 6.25 6.04 -9.98
C LYS A 83 6.29 7.53 -9.64
N LEU A 84 5.26 8.01 -8.95
CA LEU A 84 5.06 9.42 -8.63
C LEU A 84 4.99 9.61 -7.11
N TRP A 85 5.51 10.73 -6.61
CA TRP A 85 5.40 11.11 -5.20
C TRP A 85 5.08 12.59 -5.02
N ARG A 86 4.56 12.94 -3.85
CA ARG A 86 4.46 14.33 -3.38
C ARG A 86 4.61 14.40 -1.85
N PRO A 87 5.10 15.52 -1.31
CA PRO A 87 5.15 15.72 0.13
C PRO A 87 3.72 15.84 0.69
N ALA A 88 3.46 15.17 1.82
CA ALA A 88 2.19 15.27 2.55
C ALA A 88 2.40 15.64 4.04
N GLY A 89 3.66 15.82 4.45
CA GLY A 89 4.08 16.25 5.78
C GLY A 89 5.58 16.08 5.96
N LYS A 90 6.11 16.39 7.14
CA LYS A 90 7.56 16.27 7.43
C LYS A 90 8.06 14.82 7.31
N GLU A 91 7.28 13.87 7.82
CA GLU A 91 7.60 12.44 7.84
C GLU A 91 6.53 11.60 7.13
N LEU A 92 5.87 12.22 6.14
CA LEU A 92 4.75 11.63 5.41
C LEU A 92 4.84 11.99 3.93
N VAL A 93 4.75 10.98 3.07
CA VAL A 93 4.67 11.15 1.62
C VAL A 93 3.45 10.44 1.07
N GLU A 94 2.99 10.92 -0.07
CA GLU A 94 1.99 10.27 -0.91
C GLU A 94 2.67 9.76 -2.16
N ILE A 95 2.40 8.51 -2.54
CA ILE A 95 2.98 7.83 -3.70
C ILE A 95 1.86 7.24 -4.54
N ALA A 96 1.98 7.32 -5.87
CA ALA A 96 1.02 6.77 -6.82
C ALA A 96 1.74 6.22 -8.06
N GLY A 97 1.08 5.32 -8.77
CA GLY A 97 1.54 4.86 -10.09
C GLY A 97 1.24 5.87 -11.19
N GLU A 98 0.05 6.45 -11.18
CA GLU A 98 -0.43 7.36 -12.21
C GLU A 98 -0.93 8.67 -11.57
N ALA A 99 -0.98 9.72 -12.37
CA ALA A 99 -1.36 11.08 -11.94
C ALA A 99 -2.75 11.15 -11.26
N ASP A 100 -3.70 10.36 -11.75
CA ASP A 100 -5.07 10.23 -11.31
C ASP A 100 -5.35 8.87 -10.64
N GLY A 101 -4.29 8.11 -10.35
CA GLY A 101 -4.37 6.78 -9.77
C GLY A 101 -4.58 6.75 -8.25
N THR A 102 -4.62 5.53 -7.72
CA THR A 102 -4.68 5.30 -6.27
C THR A 102 -3.49 5.94 -5.56
N VAL A 103 -3.78 6.75 -4.54
CA VAL A 103 -2.77 7.39 -3.69
C VAL A 103 -2.53 6.57 -2.44
N TYR A 104 -1.27 6.17 -2.24
CA TYR A 104 -0.80 5.43 -1.08
C TYR A 104 -0.04 6.38 -0.15
N ARG A 105 -0.36 6.36 1.14
CA ARG A 105 0.32 7.16 2.16
C ARG A 105 1.41 6.37 2.86
N PHE A 106 2.57 6.98 3.04
CA PHE A 106 3.70 6.34 3.68
C PHE A 106 4.31 7.20 4.79
N ASP A 107 4.47 6.61 5.97
CA ASP A 107 5.18 7.21 7.10
C ASP A 107 6.66 6.85 7.09
N ARG A 108 7.54 7.81 7.44
CA ARG A 108 8.97 7.54 7.55
C ARG A 108 9.25 6.62 8.75
N LEU A 109 10.11 5.62 8.53
CA LEU A 109 10.72 4.80 9.57
C LEU A 109 12.17 5.21 9.80
N LYS A 110 12.64 5.08 11.05
CA LYS A 110 14.04 5.36 11.41
C LYS A 110 15.03 4.41 10.70
N ALA A 111 14.64 3.16 10.52
CA ALA A 111 15.43 2.12 9.88
C ALA A 111 14.53 1.00 9.37
N LEU A 112 15.07 0.12 8.52
CA LEU A 112 14.40 -1.10 8.11
C LEU A 112 14.29 -2.04 9.32
N PRO A 113 13.10 -2.56 9.66
CA PRO A 113 12.98 -3.53 10.75
C PRO A 113 13.87 -4.74 10.50
N LYS A 114 14.54 -5.24 11.56
CA LYS A 114 15.46 -6.37 11.46
C LYS A 114 14.80 -7.62 10.84
N THR A 115 13.53 -7.86 11.17
CA THR A 115 12.75 -8.96 10.60
C THR A 115 12.64 -8.91 9.09
N CYS A 116 12.75 -7.74 8.46
CA CYS A 116 12.74 -7.59 7.00
C CYS A 116 14.08 -7.93 6.33
N SER A 117 15.19 -7.89 7.09
CA SER A 117 16.52 -8.28 6.61
C SER A 117 16.84 -9.74 6.85
N ASP A 118 16.11 -10.41 7.74
CA ASP A 118 16.33 -11.80 8.09
C ASP A 118 15.72 -12.72 7.03
N GLN A 119 16.56 -13.50 6.33
CA GLN A 119 16.08 -14.56 5.45
C GLN A 119 15.60 -15.73 6.30
N ARG A 120 14.29 -15.96 6.32
CA ARG A 120 13.67 -17.12 6.95
C ARG A 120 13.04 -17.99 5.88
N PRO A 121 13.11 -19.33 5.99
CA PRO A 121 12.38 -20.20 5.10
C PRO A 121 10.87 -19.98 5.23
N TRP A 122 10.14 -20.25 4.16
CA TRP A 122 8.69 -20.41 4.24
C TRP A 122 8.40 -21.81 4.79
N THR A 123 7.51 -21.86 5.77
CA THR A 123 6.94 -23.10 6.30
C THR A 123 5.43 -22.92 6.33
N PRO A 124 4.64 -24.00 6.35
CA PRO A 124 3.19 -23.89 6.43
C PRO A 124 2.71 -23.01 7.59
N GLN A 125 3.29 -23.18 8.77
CA GLN A 125 2.96 -22.36 9.94
C GLN A 125 3.23 -20.87 9.69
N ARG A 126 4.35 -20.54 9.06
CA ARG A 126 4.70 -19.15 8.74
C ARG A 126 3.75 -18.58 7.70
N THR A 127 3.44 -19.33 6.65
CA THR A 127 2.50 -18.94 5.59
C THR A 127 1.12 -18.67 6.19
N LEU A 128 0.59 -19.60 7.00
CA LEU A 128 -0.68 -19.44 7.68
C LEU A 128 -0.71 -18.20 8.57
N ALA A 129 0.35 -17.98 9.37
CA ALA A 129 0.47 -16.79 10.21
C ALA A 129 0.46 -15.51 9.37
N ALA A 130 1.25 -15.45 8.29
CA ALA A 130 1.34 -14.28 7.43
C ALA A 130 -0.01 -13.96 6.75
N VAL A 131 -0.72 -14.98 6.25
CA VAL A 131 -2.05 -14.80 5.66
C VAL A 131 -3.03 -14.26 6.71
N ALA A 132 -3.15 -14.93 7.86
CA ALA A 132 -4.09 -14.51 8.89
C ALA A 132 -3.79 -13.10 9.43
N ASP A 133 -2.51 -12.77 9.63
CA ASP A 133 -2.10 -11.46 10.13
C ASP A 133 -2.29 -10.35 9.08
N ALA A 134 -2.15 -10.65 7.78
CA ALA A 134 -2.44 -9.71 6.71
C ALA A 134 -3.95 -9.40 6.64
N PHE A 135 -4.80 -10.43 6.70
CA PHE A 135 -6.25 -10.24 6.75
C PHE A 135 -6.69 -9.48 8.00
N ALA A 136 -6.14 -9.83 9.17
CA ALA A 136 -6.42 -9.13 10.42
C ALA A 136 -6.08 -7.63 10.34
N ALA A 137 -5.00 -7.26 9.65
CA ALA A 137 -4.54 -5.89 9.57
C ALA A 137 -5.20 -5.08 8.45
N TYR A 138 -5.53 -5.70 7.32
CA TYR A 138 -5.82 -4.97 6.08
C TYR A 138 -7.15 -5.31 5.42
N TYR A 139 -7.89 -6.32 5.89
CA TYR A 139 -9.22 -6.61 5.33
C TYR A 139 -10.26 -5.62 5.86
N PRO A 140 -10.81 -4.73 5.01
CA PRO A 140 -11.60 -3.59 5.47
C PRO A 140 -12.98 -3.98 6.02
N LEU A 141 -13.50 -5.15 5.63
CA LEU A 141 -14.85 -5.60 5.99
C LEU A 141 -14.88 -6.55 7.19
N SER A 142 -13.78 -6.70 7.93
CA SER A 142 -13.71 -7.63 9.07
C SER A 142 -14.80 -7.33 10.11
N ALA A 143 -14.96 -6.05 10.47
CA ALA A 143 -15.96 -5.63 11.44
C ALA A 143 -17.39 -5.82 10.92
N GLU A 144 -17.66 -5.42 9.68
CA GLU A 144 -18.97 -5.59 9.03
C GLU A 144 -19.39 -7.06 8.96
N ARG A 145 -18.43 -7.96 8.71
CA ARG A 145 -18.68 -9.40 8.55
C ARG A 145 -18.52 -10.19 9.86
N GLY A 146 -18.25 -9.54 10.99
CA GLY A 146 -18.02 -10.19 12.28
C GLY A 146 -16.87 -11.21 12.25
N VAL A 147 -15.82 -10.96 11.45
CA VAL A 147 -14.70 -11.89 11.27
C VAL A 147 -13.64 -11.65 12.35
N ASP A 148 -13.43 -12.65 13.21
CA ASP A 148 -12.30 -12.71 14.15
C ASP A 148 -11.12 -13.46 13.51
N TRP A 149 -10.21 -12.72 12.88
CA TRP A 149 -9.01 -13.28 12.28
C TRP A 149 -8.05 -13.93 13.30
N PRO A 150 -7.81 -13.36 14.49
CA PRO A 150 -7.09 -14.06 15.55
C PRO A 150 -7.70 -15.43 15.93
N ALA A 151 -9.02 -15.55 16.02
CA ALA A 151 -9.68 -16.83 16.29
C ALA A 151 -9.50 -17.82 15.15
N ARG A 152 -9.76 -17.40 13.91
CA ARG A 152 -9.53 -18.22 12.71
C ARG A 152 -8.10 -18.71 12.60
N ARG A 153 -7.13 -17.86 12.95
CA ARG A 153 -5.71 -18.23 13.02
C ARG A 153 -5.51 -19.37 14.01
N ARG A 154 -5.98 -19.24 15.25
CA ARG A 154 -5.83 -20.30 16.28
C ARG A 154 -6.45 -21.62 15.84
N GLU A 155 -7.66 -21.58 15.27
CA GLU A 155 -8.35 -22.76 14.75
C GLU A 155 -7.58 -23.43 13.61
N ALA A 156 -7.10 -22.64 12.65
CA ALA A 156 -6.30 -23.15 11.54
C ALA A 156 -4.97 -23.75 12.03
N PHE A 157 -4.29 -23.13 13.00
CA PHE A 157 -3.08 -23.69 13.60
C PHE A 157 -3.34 -25.03 14.31
N ALA A 158 -4.48 -25.17 15.00
CA ALA A 158 -4.86 -26.42 15.63
C ALA A 158 -5.15 -27.52 14.60
N ALA A 159 -5.81 -27.18 13.50
CA ALA A 159 -6.11 -28.11 12.40
C ALA A 159 -4.85 -28.55 11.63
N LEU A 160 -3.90 -27.62 11.43
CA LEU A 160 -2.66 -27.83 10.69
C LEU A 160 -1.69 -28.80 11.41
N GLY A 161 -1.78 -28.90 12.74
CA GLY A 161 -0.96 -29.80 13.53
C GLY A 161 0.52 -29.36 13.67
N PRO A 162 1.37 -30.19 14.29
CA PRO A 162 2.74 -29.79 14.67
C PRO A 162 3.75 -29.81 13.51
N ALA A 163 3.53 -30.63 12.48
CA ALA A 163 4.45 -30.80 11.35
C ALA A 163 3.71 -30.92 10.00
N PRO A 164 2.92 -29.90 9.61
CA PRO A 164 2.29 -29.83 8.30
C PRO A 164 3.30 -29.85 7.17
N ASP A 165 2.90 -30.48 6.06
CA ASP A 165 3.50 -30.25 4.75
C ASP A 165 2.75 -29.14 4.01
N GLU A 166 3.22 -28.81 2.81
CA GLU A 166 2.58 -27.78 1.97
C GLU A 166 1.18 -28.18 1.49
N ALA A 167 0.85 -29.47 1.45
CA ALA A 167 -0.47 -29.94 1.02
C ALA A 167 -1.55 -29.71 2.08
N ALA A 168 -1.14 -29.47 3.34
CA ALA A 168 -2.04 -29.18 4.45
C ALA A 168 -2.47 -27.69 4.53
N LEU A 169 -1.89 -26.80 3.72
CA LEU A 169 -2.28 -25.38 3.58
C LEU A 169 -3.43 -25.17 2.59
#